data_AF-A0A0Q0E0E1-F1
#
_entry.id   AF-A0A0Q0E0E1-F1
#
_cell.length_a   1.000
_cell.length_b   1.000
_cell.length_c   1.000
_cell.angle_alpha   90.00
_cell.angle_beta   90.00
_cell.angle_gamma   90.00
#
_symmetry.space_group_name_H-M   'P 1'
#
loop_
_entity.id
_entity.type
_entity.pdbx_description
1 polymer ?
#
loop_
_entity_poly.entity_id
_entity_poly.type
_entity_poly.pdbx_seq_one_letter_code
_entity_poly.pdbx_strand_id
1 'polypeptide(L)' 'MQRYEGGSRGADKFVVRLPDDMRSEVERAAASSDTSMNTVVIRALRLYGRLLNRGHAMMKADASVSPAVPNLTRQE' A
#
# COMPACT_ATOMS: atom_id res chain seq x y z
N MET A 1 1.81 15.86 -5.72
CA MET A 1 3.08 15.13 -5.48
C MET A 1 4.07 16.14 -4.94
N GLN A 2 4.68 15.89 -3.78
CA GLN A 2 5.73 16.76 -3.26
C GLN A 2 6.85 16.78 -4.30
N ARG A 3 7.15 17.96 -4.87
CA ARG A 3 8.28 18.11 -5.79
C ARG A 3 9.53 18.17 -4.92
N TYR A 4 10.43 17.21 -5.07
CA TYR A 4 11.74 17.26 -4.43
C TYR A 4 12.52 18.45 -5.02
N GLU A 5 13.03 19.35 -4.16
CA GLU A 5 14.00 20.35 -4.59
C GLU A 5 15.22 19.63 -5.17
N GLY A 6 15.65 20.00 -6.39
CA GLY A 6 16.73 19.32 -7.11
C GLY A 6 16.32 18.12 -7.98
N GLY A 7 15.03 17.78 -8.05
CA GLY A 7 14.51 16.72 -8.93
C GLY A 7 15.04 15.33 -8.56
N SER A 8 15.14 14.41 -9.54
CA SER A 8 15.60 13.04 -9.29
C SER A 8 17.03 12.93 -8.72
N ARG A 9 17.83 14.00 -8.82
CA ARG A 9 19.20 14.02 -8.29
C ARG A 9 19.25 14.28 -6.79
N GLY A 10 18.34 15.10 -6.27
CA GLY A 10 18.23 15.42 -4.84
C GLY A 10 17.32 14.50 -4.04
N ALA A 11 16.61 13.57 -4.70
CA ALA A 11 15.72 12.63 -4.02
C ALA A 11 16.52 11.54 -3.26
N ASP A 12 16.00 11.12 -2.10
CA ASP A 12 16.48 9.95 -1.37
C ASP A 12 16.33 8.68 -2.21
N LYS A 13 17.36 7.82 -2.20
CA LYS A 13 17.43 6.62 -3.04
C LYS A 13 17.79 5.41 -2.21
N PHE A 14 17.21 4.29 -2.57
CA PHE A 14 17.60 2.98 -2.07
C PHE A 14 17.70 2.01 -3.25
N VAL A 15 18.56 1.01 -3.12
CA VAL A 15 18.79 -0.02 -4.13
C VAL A 15 18.18 -1.33 -3.64
N VAL A 16 17.44 -2.01 -4.51
CA VAL A 16 16.82 -3.31 -4.20
C VAL A 16 17.34 -4.34 -5.19
N ARG A 17 17.66 -5.53 -4.68
CA ARG A 17 17.89 -6.71 -5.52
C ARG A 17 16.53 -7.33 -5.81
N LEU A 18 16.15 -7.32 -7.08
CA LEU A 18 14.94 -8.01 -7.51
C LEU A 18 15.27 -9.49 -7.75
N PRO A 19 14.33 -10.41 -7.47
CA PRO A 19 14.40 -11.78 -7.94
C PRO A 19 14.56 -11.84 -9.46
N ASP A 20 14.96 -13.00 -9.95
CA ASP A 20 15.12 -13.26 -11.37
C ASP A 20 13.84 -12.88 -12.14
N ASP A 21 14.03 -12.34 -13.36
CA ASP A 21 12.99 -11.85 -14.28
C ASP A 21 12.12 -10.68 -13.81
N MET A 22 12.03 -10.40 -12.51
CA MET A 22 11.16 -9.35 -11.97
C MET A 22 11.58 -7.95 -12.44
N ARG A 23 12.88 -7.71 -12.67
CA ARG A 23 13.33 -6.45 -13.29
C ARG A 23 12.75 -6.28 -14.70
N SER A 24 12.76 -7.34 -15.51
CA SER A 24 12.26 -7.33 -16.88
C SER A 24 10.74 -7.21 -16.93
N GLU A 25 10.03 -7.74 -15.94
CA GLU A 25 8.59 -7.49 -15.75
C GLU A 25 8.29 -6.02 -15.48
N VAL A 26 9.03 -5.38 -14.58
CA VAL A 26 8.88 -3.95 -14.27
C VAL A 26 9.20 -3.10 -15.51
N GLU A 27 10.21 -3.47 -16.29
CA GLU A 27 10.57 -2.80 -17.54
C GLU A 27 9.45 -2.89 -18.58
N ARG A 28 8.88 -4.08 -18.81
CA ARG A 28 7.73 -4.27 -19.72
C ARG A 28 6.52 -3.46 -19.28
N ALA A 29 6.21 -3.45 -17.97
CA ALA A 29 5.11 -2.66 -17.43
C ALA A 29 5.33 -1.16 -17.65
N ALA A 30 6.56 -0.67 -17.43
CA ALA A 30 6.92 0.72 -17.65
C ALA A 30 6.74 1.13 -19.12
N ALA A 31 7.23 0.32 -20.06
CA ALA A 31 7.09 0.54 -21.49
C ALA A 31 5.61 0.55 -21.92
N SER A 32 4.80 -0.40 -21.44
CA SER A 32 3.37 -0.48 -21.78
C SER A 32 2.54 0.72 -21.30
N SER A 33 3.02 1.42 -20.26
CA SER A 33 2.29 2.51 -19.59
C SER A 33 2.90 3.89 -19.86
N ASP A 34 3.82 3.99 -20.83
CA ASP A 34 4.58 5.20 -21.16
C ASP A 34 5.11 5.93 -19.91
N THR A 35 5.83 5.19 -19.07
CA THR A 35 6.34 5.73 -17.81
C THR A 35 7.68 5.12 -17.42
N SER A 36 8.29 5.65 -16.36
CA SER A 36 9.55 5.10 -15.82
C SER A 36 9.30 3.86 -14.95
N MET A 37 10.29 2.96 -14.88
CA MET A 37 10.28 1.84 -13.93
C MET A 37 10.08 2.31 -12.48
N ASN A 38 10.65 3.47 -12.10
CA ASN A 38 10.43 4.06 -10.80
C ASN A 38 8.95 4.39 -10.56
N THR A 39 8.25 4.94 -11.56
CA THR A 39 6.80 5.20 -11.46
C THR A 39 6.03 3.91 -11.19
N VAL A 40 6.37 2.81 -11.87
CA VAL A 40 5.73 1.50 -11.68
C VAL A 40 5.93 1.02 -10.24
N VAL A 41 7.17 1.03 -9.74
CA VAL A 41 7.51 0.61 -8.37
C VAL A 41 6.78 1.46 -7.33
N ILE A 42 6.79 2.79 -7.48
CA ILE A 42 6.11 3.69 -6.54
C ILE A 42 4.59 3.47 -6.54
N ARG A 43 3.98 3.23 -7.71
CA ARG A 43 2.54 2.90 -7.79
C ARG A 43 2.23 1.58 -7.10
N ALA A 44 3.06 0.55 -7.30
CA ALA A 44 2.90 -0.74 -6.64
C ALA A 44 3.01 -0.62 -5.11
N LEU A 45 4.02 0.09 -4.59
CA LEU A 45 4.18 0.33 -3.15
C LEU A 45 2.99 1.06 -2.54
N ARG A 46 2.46 2.11 -3.22
CA ARG A 46 1.26 2.81 -2.78
C ARG A 46 0.01 1.93 -2.78
N LEU A 47 -0.12 1.06 -3.78
CA LEU A 47 -1.23 0.10 -3.84
C LEU A 47 -1.14 -0.89 -2.68
N TYR A 48 0.03 -1.49 -2.47
CA TYR A 48 0.27 -2.43 -1.38
C TYR A 48 -0.02 -1.81 0.00
N GLY A 49 0.48 -0.59 0.26
CA GLY A 49 0.18 0.13 1.50
C GLY A 49 -1.32 0.39 1.72
N ARG A 50 -2.07 0.72 0.66
CA ARG A 50 -3.53 0.85 0.75
C ARG A 50 -4.22 -0.46 1.07
N LEU A 51 -3.79 -1.57 0.48
CA LEU A 51 -4.35 -2.90 0.74
C LEU A 51 -4.10 -3.33 2.19
N LEU A 52 -2.88 -3.14 2.71
CA LEU A 52 -2.54 -3.42 4.11
C LEU A 52 -3.40 -2.60 5.08
N ASN A 53 -3.51 -1.29 4.84
CA ASN A 53 -4.30 -0.40 5.70
C ASN A 53 -5.79 -0.79 5.69
N ARG A 54 -6.30 -1.22 4.54
CA ARG A 54 -7.69 -1.69 4.43
C ARG A 54 -7.90 -2.99 5.21
N GLY A 55 -6.98 -3.95 5.09
CA GLY A 55 -7.03 -5.19 5.88
C GLY A 55 -7.00 -4.94 7.39
N HIS A 56 -6.13 -4.04 7.85
CA HIS A 56 -6.08 -3.64 9.26
C HIS A 56 -7.37 -2.95 9.72
N ALA A 57 -7.95 -2.07 8.90
CA ALA A 57 -9.21 -1.41 9.23
C ALA A 57 -10.37 -2.43 9.35
N MET A 58 -10.44 -3.42 8.46
CA MET A 58 -11.44 -4.50 8.54
C MET A 58 -11.25 -5.35 9.80
N MET A 59 -10.01 -5.71 10.14
CA MET A 59 -9.70 -6.49 11.35
C MET A 59 -10.06 -5.71 12.64
N LYS A 60 -9.85 -4.39 12.66
CA LYS A 60 -10.22 -3.53 13.79
C LYS A 60 -11.72 -3.35 13.92
N ALA A 61 -12.43 -3.27 12.79
CA ALA A 61 -13.89 -3.17 12.77
C ALA A 61 -14.54 -4.43 13.34
N ASP A 62 -14.09 -5.61 12.94
CA ASP A 62 -14.57 -6.90 13.46
C ASP A 62 -14.34 -7.03 14.98
N ALA A 63 -13.14 -6.65 15.45
CA ALA A 63 -12.83 -6.63 16.89
C ALA A 63 -13.67 -5.63 17.71
N SER A 64 -14.31 -4.64 17.07
CA SER A 64 -15.15 -3.64 17.74
C SER A 64 -16.64 -4.00 17.77
N VAL A 65 -17.07 -5.01 17.00
CA VAL A 65 -18.44 -5.55 17.06
C VAL A 65 -18.50 -6.60 18.18
N SER A 66 -18.54 -6.15 19.42
CA SER A 66 -18.99 -6.99 20.53
C SER A 66 -20.52 -7.13 20.43
N PRO A 67 -21.11 -8.33 20.46
CA PRO A 67 -22.56 -8.46 20.53
C PRO A 67 -23.00 -7.87 21.87
N ALA A 68 -23.58 -6.67 21.84
CA ALA A 68 -24.23 -6.09 22.99
C ALA A 68 -25.32 -7.06 23.44
N VAL A 69 -25.05 -7.80 24.53
CA VAL A 69 -26.05 -8.66 25.16
C VAL A 69 -27.11 -7.72 25.74
N PRO A 70 -28.37 -7.76 25.27
CA PRO A 70 -29.40 -6.92 25.84
C PRO A 70 -29.62 -7.34 27.30
N ASN A 71 -29.30 -6.43 28.22
CA ASN A 71 -29.43 -6.65 29.65
C ASN A 71 -30.92 -6.63 30.03
N LEU A 72 -31.58 -7.79 29.95
CA LEU A 72 -32.91 -8.00 30.54
C LEU A 72 -32.73 -8.38 32.02
N THR A 73 -32.49 -7.40 32.88
CA THR A 73 -32.63 -7.62 34.33
C THR A 73 -33.96 -7.04 34.82
N ARG A 74 -34.87 -7.98 35.01
CA ARG A 74 -36.20 -7.97 35.66
C ARG A 74 -36.26 -7.04 36.89
N GLN A 75 -37.28 -6.18 36.94
CA GLN A 75 -37.73 -5.54 38.18
C GLN A 75 -38.50 -6.56 39.01
N GLU A 76 -38.13 -6.70 40.28
CA GLU A 76 -38.93 -7.31 41.35
C GLU A 76 -39.13 -6.25 42.43
#